data_AF-A0AAW2X7T6-F1
#
_entry.id   AF-A0AAW2X7T6-F1
#
_cell.length_a   1.000
_cell.length_b   1.000
_cell.length_c   1.000
_cell.angle_alpha   90.00
_cell.angle_beta   90.00
_cell.angle_gamma   90.00
#
_symmetry.space_group_name_H-M   'P 1'
#
loop_
_entity.id
_entity.type
_entity.pdbx_description
1 polymer ?
#
loop_
_entity_poly.entity_id
_entity_poly.type
_entity_poly.pdbx_seq_one_letter_code
_entity_poly.pdbx_strand_id
1 'polypeptide(L)'
;MDCVGDALMVWDFCTSFGRLLNLSPFSLEDFENSLCYKDATPLLIVESYSALLRLLVKDNGKFAMTIEKKKRKPKITQVTWSEYLCDFLETTCGDELSMHISTIKRGHYGLLEIRVKLAIFHELVAQALDTDTIKDKLDEYIEERQALAATRRDEALDEGRKRREEKERRKSEATGKEGKEERRVQSGEGYHSIANEVTPDKSNGKVLSQQNHSSRNSENEGGDGTSKKNAKKQKVERNPSPEDVNHPSKREIHKLMKNEIKESIEMKSAEERKEFLEREIEKRFIRTSPLGKDKNYCRYWFFRRDGRIFVESSDSTQWGYYQTKEEVDALIGSLNAKGERERALKKQMQKFYSKICSELQKRSKEETQQIEMEEALVRRSTRVRAPPRENPALAFLKYVNKWKEL
;
A
#
# COMPACT_ATOMS: atom_id res chain seq x y z
N MET A 1 6.37 26.28 5.07
CA MET A 1 5.63 25.57 4.00
C MET A 1 4.53 24.78 4.68
N ASP A 2 3.54 25.48 5.22
CA ASP A 2 2.77 24.94 6.36
C ASP A 2 1.56 24.11 5.93
N CYS A 3 1.39 23.88 4.62
CA CYS A 3 0.25 23.14 4.05
C CYS A 3 0.68 21.90 3.24
N VAL A 4 1.95 21.51 3.31
CA VAL A 4 2.46 20.33 2.59
C VAL A 4 1.82 19.05 3.13
N GLY A 5 1.59 18.96 4.44
CA GLY A 5 0.89 17.83 5.05
C GLY A 5 -0.52 17.64 4.48
N ASP A 6 -1.29 18.73 4.36
CA ASP A 6 -2.65 18.68 3.79
C ASP A 6 -2.62 18.30 2.30
N ALA A 7 -1.67 18.86 1.54
CA ALA A 7 -1.49 18.51 0.13
C ALA A 7 -1.20 17.01 -0.06
N LEU A 8 -0.27 16.46 0.73
CA LEU A 8 0.07 15.04 0.71
C LEU A 8 -1.11 14.17 1.13
N MET A 9 -1.86 14.57 2.16
CA MET A 9 -3.04 13.82 2.63
C MET A 9 -4.12 13.75 1.55
N VAL A 10 -4.47 14.89 0.96
CA VAL A 10 -5.49 14.97 -0.10
C VAL A 10 -5.05 14.18 -1.34
N TRP A 11 -3.79 14.34 -1.76
CA TRP A 11 -3.25 13.61 -2.90
C TRP A 11 -3.20 12.09 -2.66
N ASP A 12 -2.75 11.65 -1.47
CA ASP A 12 -2.70 10.22 -1.12
C ASP A 12 -4.10 9.61 -1.10
N PHE A 13 -5.11 10.34 -0.60
CA PHE A 13 -6.51 9.91 -0.67
C PHE A 13 -7.00 9.79 -2.12
N CYS A 14 -6.90 10.85 -2.91
CA CYS A 14 -7.40 10.88 -4.29
C CYS A 14 -6.74 9.82 -5.16
N THR A 15 -5.44 9.57 -4.99
CA THR A 15 -4.75 8.54 -5.76
C THR A 15 -5.07 7.13 -5.26
N SER A 16 -5.26 6.94 -3.95
CA SER A 16 -5.61 5.64 -3.37
C SER A 16 -7.02 5.19 -3.72
N PHE A 17 -7.99 6.10 -3.65
CA PHE A 17 -9.40 5.84 -4.00
C PHE A 17 -9.75 6.25 -5.43
N GLY A 18 -8.77 6.63 -6.27
CA GLY A 18 -9.03 7.18 -7.60
C GLY A 18 -9.87 6.27 -8.51
N ARG A 19 -9.68 4.95 -8.44
CA ARG A 19 -10.54 4.00 -9.19
C ARG A 19 -11.99 4.00 -8.71
N LEU A 20 -12.21 4.07 -7.40
CA LEU A 20 -13.55 4.12 -6.82
C LEU A 20 -14.25 5.46 -7.14
N LEU A 21 -13.48 6.55 -7.12
CA LEU A 21 -13.95 7.91 -7.40
C LEU A 21 -14.06 8.21 -8.90
N ASN A 22 -13.58 7.32 -9.77
CA ASN A 22 -13.41 7.53 -11.21
C ASN A 22 -12.58 8.78 -11.54
N LEU A 23 -11.47 8.95 -10.83
CA LEU A 23 -10.46 9.97 -11.10
C LEU A 23 -9.43 9.46 -12.10
N SER A 24 -9.10 10.31 -13.06
CA SER A 24 -7.90 10.14 -13.90
C SER A 24 -6.66 10.08 -13.01
N PRO A 25 -5.67 9.23 -13.31
CA PRO A 25 -4.42 9.21 -12.53
C PRO A 25 -3.61 10.48 -12.77
N PHE A 26 -3.02 11.04 -11.70
CA PHE A 26 -2.18 12.23 -11.75
C PHE A 26 -1.03 12.14 -10.74
N SER A 27 0.08 12.82 -11.04
CA SER A 27 1.24 12.88 -10.14
C SER A 27 1.04 13.89 -9.01
N LEU A 28 1.87 13.83 -7.96
CA LEU A 28 1.86 14.84 -6.91
C LEU A 28 2.23 16.22 -7.47
N GLU A 29 3.15 16.26 -8.43
CA GLU A 29 3.60 17.49 -9.08
C GLU A 29 2.48 18.12 -9.94
N ASP A 30 1.69 17.32 -10.66
CA ASP A 30 0.51 17.82 -11.38
C ASP A 30 -0.51 18.46 -10.43
N PHE A 31 -0.68 17.85 -9.24
CA PHE A 31 -1.57 18.36 -8.20
C PHE A 31 -1.06 19.68 -7.61
N GLU A 32 0.23 19.74 -7.24
CA GLU A 32 0.90 20.94 -6.74
C GLU A 32 0.83 22.09 -7.75
N ASN A 33 1.19 21.82 -9.01
CA ASN A 33 1.11 22.78 -10.11
C ASN A 33 -0.32 23.26 -10.33
N SER A 34 -1.30 22.36 -10.24
CA SER A 34 -2.71 22.71 -10.38
C SER A 34 -3.25 23.58 -9.25
N LEU A 35 -2.74 23.41 -8.02
CA LEU A 35 -3.09 24.26 -6.88
C LEU A 35 -2.48 25.66 -7.01
N CYS A 36 -1.26 25.75 -7.54
CA CYS A 36 -0.52 26.99 -7.77
C CYS A 36 -1.03 27.80 -8.97
N TYR A 37 -1.73 27.17 -9.91
CA TYR A 37 -2.24 27.83 -11.11
C TYR A 37 -3.31 28.89 -10.76
N LYS A 38 -3.12 30.12 -11.25
CA LYS A 38 -3.94 31.29 -10.89
C LYS A 38 -4.89 31.76 -11.98
N ASP A 39 -4.54 31.55 -13.25
CA ASP A 39 -5.23 32.16 -14.39
C ASP A 39 -6.60 31.50 -14.67
N ALA A 40 -6.73 30.21 -14.37
CA ALA A 40 -8.00 29.49 -14.45
C ALA A 40 -8.05 28.40 -13.38
N THR A 41 -9.16 27.65 -13.31
CA THR A 41 -9.21 26.43 -12.49
C THR A 41 -8.82 25.23 -13.35
N PRO A 42 -7.70 24.55 -13.06
CA PRO A 42 -7.27 23.39 -13.83
C PRO A 42 -8.32 22.27 -13.79
N LEU A 43 -8.41 21.52 -14.89
CA LEU A 43 -9.35 20.40 -15.00
C LEU A 43 -9.16 19.36 -13.90
N LEU A 44 -7.91 19.12 -13.47
CA LEU A 44 -7.59 18.22 -12.37
C LEU A 44 -8.33 18.60 -11.08
N ILE A 45 -8.36 19.89 -10.74
CA ILE A 45 -9.03 20.41 -9.55
C ILE A 45 -10.55 20.24 -9.69
N VAL A 46 -11.09 20.58 -10.86
CA VAL A 46 -12.51 20.44 -11.16
C VAL A 46 -12.96 18.98 -11.07
N GLU A 47 -12.20 18.06 -11.65
CA GLU A 47 -12.46 16.62 -11.63
C GLU A 47 -12.41 16.07 -10.20
N SER A 48 -11.37 16.44 -9.44
CA SER A 48 -11.17 16.03 -8.04
C SER A 48 -12.34 16.47 -7.15
N TYR A 49 -12.71 17.75 -7.19
CA TYR A 49 -13.87 18.25 -6.45
C TYR A 49 -15.16 17.57 -6.89
N SER A 50 -15.38 17.46 -8.20
CA SER A 50 -16.60 16.85 -8.71
C SER A 50 -16.73 15.39 -8.29
N ALA A 51 -15.63 14.64 -8.20
CA ALA A 51 -15.66 13.25 -7.76
C ALA A 51 -16.01 13.12 -6.27
N LEU A 52 -15.39 13.93 -5.41
CA LEU A 52 -15.69 13.96 -3.98
C LEU A 52 -17.14 14.39 -3.72
N LEU A 53 -17.60 15.46 -4.36
CA LEU A 53 -18.97 15.94 -4.21
C LEU A 53 -19.98 14.90 -4.74
N ARG A 54 -19.70 14.21 -5.85
CA ARG A 54 -20.57 13.12 -6.34
C ARG A 54 -20.66 11.97 -5.36
N LEU A 55 -19.59 11.64 -4.64
CA LEU A 55 -19.62 10.64 -3.57
C LEU A 55 -20.56 11.12 -2.46
N LEU A 56 -20.40 12.35 -1.99
CA LEU A 56 -21.20 12.91 -0.89
C LEU A 56 -22.68 13.13 -1.25
N VAL A 57 -23.01 13.35 -2.53
CA VAL A 57 -24.42 13.43 -2.99
C VAL A 57 -25.08 12.04 -2.98
N LYS A 58 -24.31 10.97 -3.21
CA LYS A 58 -24.82 9.60 -3.16
C LYS A 58 -24.95 9.08 -1.73
N ASP A 59 -24.16 9.62 -0.82
CA ASP A 59 -24.24 9.34 0.60
C ASP A 59 -25.48 10.03 1.19
N ASN A 60 -26.30 9.35 1.98
CA ASN A 60 -27.55 9.89 2.55
C ASN A 60 -27.30 10.91 3.70
N GLY A 61 -26.18 11.62 3.66
CA GLY A 61 -25.73 12.58 4.66
C GLY A 61 -26.38 13.97 4.53
N LYS A 62 -25.95 14.88 5.42
CA LYS A 62 -26.46 16.27 5.50
C LYS A 62 -26.33 17.03 4.16
N PHE A 63 -25.25 16.76 3.43
CA PHE A 63 -25.01 17.40 2.14
C PHE A 63 -26.04 16.95 1.10
N ALA A 64 -26.28 15.64 0.93
CA ALA A 64 -27.29 15.13 0.01
C ALA A 64 -28.68 15.69 0.30
N MET A 65 -29.10 15.72 1.57
CA MET A 65 -30.38 16.33 1.98
C MET A 65 -30.49 17.81 1.57
N THR A 66 -29.38 18.55 1.59
CA THR A 66 -29.36 19.96 1.17
C THR A 66 -29.47 20.12 -0.35
N ILE A 67 -28.79 19.24 -1.09
CA ILE A 67 -28.84 19.20 -2.56
C ILE A 67 -30.25 18.83 -3.05
N GLU A 68 -30.93 17.89 -2.38
CA GLU A 68 -32.33 17.56 -2.64
C GLU A 68 -33.28 18.72 -2.37
N LYS A 69 -33.15 19.40 -1.21
CA LYS A 69 -33.95 20.59 -0.88
C LYS A 69 -33.78 21.71 -1.90
N LYS A 70 -32.55 21.91 -2.40
CA LYS A 70 -32.23 22.89 -3.44
C LYS A 70 -32.65 22.43 -4.86
N LYS A 71 -33.22 21.23 -5.01
CA LYS A 71 -33.69 20.63 -6.28
C LYS A 71 -32.61 20.65 -7.38
N ARG A 72 -31.36 20.44 -7.01
CA ARG A 72 -30.26 20.41 -7.97
C ARG A 72 -30.29 19.14 -8.82
N LYS A 73 -29.72 19.23 -10.03
CA LYS A 73 -29.57 18.07 -10.91
C LYS A 73 -28.53 17.10 -10.32
N PRO A 74 -28.66 15.78 -10.45
CA PRO A 74 -27.68 14.86 -9.87
C PRO A 74 -26.31 14.88 -10.58
N LYS A 75 -26.21 15.45 -11.79
CA LYS A 75 -24.99 15.44 -12.60
C LYS A 75 -24.14 16.69 -12.37
N ILE A 76 -23.01 16.52 -11.68
CA ILE A 76 -21.98 17.55 -11.54
C ILE A 76 -21.13 17.61 -12.81
N THR A 77 -21.03 18.79 -13.42
CA THR A 77 -20.29 19.06 -14.66
C THR A 77 -19.14 20.04 -14.42
N GLN A 78 -18.26 20.19 -15.41
CA GLN A 78 -17.16 21.18 -15.37
C GLN A 78 -17.61 22.64 -15.20
N VAL A 79 -18.89 22.94 -15.46
CA VAL A 79 -19.46 24.27 -15.30
C VAL A 79 -20.18 24.43 -13.96
N THR A 80 -20.75 23.35 -13.42
CA THR A 80 -21.63 23.42 -12.25
C THR A 80 -20.93 23.05 -10.94
N TRP A 81 -19.73 22.47 -10.97
CA TRP A 81 -18.99 22.03 -9.78
C TRP A 81 -18.85 23.12 -8.70
N SER A 82 -18.62 24.36 -9.10
CA SER A 82 -18.45 25.50 -8.18
C SER A 82 -19.72 25.78 -7.38
N GLU A 83 -20.90 25.55 -7.97
CA GLU A 83 -22.18 25.71 -7.29
C GLU A 83 -22.39 24.64 -6.22
N TYR A 84 -22.04 23.38 -6.51
CA TYR A 84 -22.07 22.29 -5.51
C TYR A 84 -21.02 22.50 -4.43
N LEU A 85 -19.85 23.00 -4.79
CA LEU A 85 -18.82 23.34 -3.83
C LEU A 85 -19.31 24.44 -2.88
N CYS A 86 -19.93 25.50 -3.40
CA CYS A 86 -20.48 26.55 -2.57
C CYS A 86 -21.59 26.02 -1.65
N ASP A 87 -22.48 25.17 -2.16
CA ASP A 87 -23.50 24.52 -1.33
C ASP A 87 -22.88 23.67 -0.21
N PHE A 88 -21.78 22.97 -0.49
CA PHE A 88 -21.06 22.20 0.50
C PHE A 88 -20.47 23.12 1.58
N LEU A 89 -19.83 24.21 1.17
CA LEU A 89 -19.27 25.22 2.08
C LEU A 89 -20.35 25.91 2.95
N GLU A 90 -21.56 26.07 2.43
CA GLU A 90 -22.71 26.62 3.18
C GLU A 90 -23.27 25.60 4.21
N THR A 91 -23.12 24.30 3.94
CA THR A 91 -23.80 23.24 4.72
C THR A 91 -22.91 22.65 5.80
N THR A 92 -21.62 22.47 5.49
CA THR A 92 -20.74 21.57 6.25
C THR A 92 -19.51 22.27 6.79
N CYS A 93 -19.12 23.42 6.22
CA CYS A 93 -17.92 24.14 6.63
C CYS A 93 -18.23 25.28 7.60
N GLY A 94 -17.24 25.66 8.42
CA GLY A 94 -17.33 26.81 9.32
C GLY A 94 -17.17 28.16 8.60
N ASP A 95 -17.44 29.24 9.34
CA ASP A 95 -17.48 30.62 8.85
C ASP A 95 -16.21 31.05 8.08
N GLU A 96 -15.05 30.50 8.44
CA GLU A 96 -13.76 30.77 7.80
C GLU A 96 -13.68 30.33 6.34
N LEU A 97 -14.29 29.20 5.96
CA LEU A 97 -14.31 28.77 4.56
C LEU A 97 -15.50 29.40 3.81
N SER A 98 -16.59 29.69 4.52
CA SER A 98 -17.79 30.29 3.93
C SER A 98 -17.55 31.71 3.40
N MET A 99 -16.59 32.48 3.95
CA MET A 99 -16.27 33.81 3.39
C MET A 99 -15.78 33.78 1.94
N HIS A 100 -15.22 32.64 1.50
CA HIS A 100 -14.70 32.48 0.14
C HIS A 100 -15.78 32.10 -0.90
N ILE A 101 -17.02 31.81 -0.47
CA ILE A 101 -18.13 31.42 -1.35
C ILE A 101 -18.36 32.44 -2.47
N SER A 102 -18.38 33.74 -2.15
CA SER A 102 -18.62 34.80 -3.13
C SER A 102 -17.56 34.82 -4.24
N THR A 103 -16.30 34.59 -3.88
CA THR A 103 -15.17 34.52 -4.82
C THR A 103 -15.28 33.30 -5.73
N ILE A 104 -15.66 32.14 -5.17
CA ILE A 104 -15.86 30.90 -5.91
C ILE A 104 -17.05 31.02 -6.87
N LYS A 105 -18.18 31.57 -6.43
CA LYS A 105 -19.37 31.81 -7.28
C LYS A 105 -19.07 32.70 -8.48
N ARG A 106 -18.14 33.66 -8.35
CA ARG A 106 -17.69 34.54 -9.44
C ARG A 106 -16.69 33.88 -10.40
N GLY A 107 -16.29 32.63 -10.16
CA GLY A 107 -15.33 31.90 -11.01
C GLY A 107 -13.86 32.20 -10.69
N HIS A 108 -13.58 32.89 -9.59
CA HIS A 108 -12.22 33.31 -9.22
C HIS A 108 -11.53 32.32 -8.26
N TYR A 109 -11.86 31.02 -8.35
CA TYR A 109 -11.24 29.99 -7.51
C TYR A 109 -9.71 29.96 -7.63
N GLY A 110 -9.16 30.21 -8.84
CA GLY A 110 -7.72 30.27 -9.08
C GLY A 110 -6.98 31.29 -8.19
N LEU A 111 -7.66 32.37 -7.79
CA LEU A 111 -7.10 33.44 -6.95
C LEU A 111 -7.08 33.12 -5.45
N LEU A 112 -7.74 32.03 -5.01
CA LEU A 112 -7.71 31.64 -3.60
C LEU A 112 -6.29 31.25 -3.18
N GLU A 113 -5.97 31.54 -1.92
CA GLU A 113 -4.72 31.08 -1.33
C GLU A 113 -4.67 29.54 -1.30
N ILE A 114 -3.47 28.98 -1.47
CA ILE A 114 -3.27 27.52 -1.49
C ILE A 114 -3.77 26.87 -0.21
N ARG A 115 -3.58 27.53 0.95
CA ARG A 115 -4.09 27.05 2.25
C ARG A 115 -5.61 26.90 2.25
N VAL A 116 -6.33 27.87 1.69
CA VAL A 116 -7.79 27.82 1.58
C VAL A 116 -8.22 26.71 0.62
N LYS A 117 -7.57 26.60 -0.56
CA LYS A 117 -7.84 25.51 -1.52
C LYS A 117 -7.68 24.14 -0.85
N LEU A 118 -6.60 23.95 -0.10
CA LEU A 118 -6.31 22.70 0.60
C LEU A 118 -7.24 22.45 1.77
N ALA A 119 -7.63 23.47 2.54
CA ALA A 119 -8.58 23.33 3.64
C ALA A 119 -9.97 22.86 3.14
N ILE A 120 -10.43 23.37 2.00
CA ILE A 120 -11.67 22.92 1.36
C ILE A 120 -11.54 21.45 0.93
N PHE A 121 -10.43 21.07 0.29
CA PHE A 121 -10.19 19.66 -0.05
C PHE A 121 -10.11 18.76 1.18
N HIS A 122 -9.42 19.21 2.23
CA HIS A 122 -9.27 18.47 3.47
C HIS A 122 -10.63 18.14 4.07
N GLU A 123 -11.53 19.13 4.18
CA GLU A 123 -12.88 18.92 4.70
C GLU A 123 -13.70 17.97 3.82
N LEU A 124 -13.61 18.08 2.49
CA LEU A 124 -14.27 17.13 1.60
C LEU A 124 -13.76 15.71 1.75
N VAL A 125 -12.45 15.53 1.92
CA VAL A 125 -11.84 14.21 2.13
C VAL A 125 -12.26 13.65 3.51
N ALA A 126 -12.33 14.49 4.54
CA ALA A 126 -12.82 14.09 5.86
C ALA A 126 -14.27 13.56 5.78
N GLN A 127 -15.17 14.32 5.14
CA GLN A 127 -16.54 13.87 4.92
C GLN A 127 -16.63 12.62 4.04
N ALA A 128 -15.75 12.50 3.02
CA ALA A 128 -15.69 11.32 2.17
C ALA A 128 -15.31 10.06 2.96
N LEU A 129 -14.33 10.16 3.86
CA LEU A 129 -13.91 9.07 4.75
C LEU A 129 -15.03 8.63 5.71
N ASP A 130 -15.96 9.52 6.03
CA ASP A 130 -17.11 9.21 6.87
C ASP A 130 -18.26 8.51 6.13
N THR A 131 -18.24 8.46 4.79
CA THR A 131 -19.27 7.75 4.00
C THR A 131 -19.16 6.24 4.13
N ASP A 132 -20.32 5.56 4.11
CA ASP A 132 -20.38 4.09 4.19
C ASP A 132 -19.66 3.45 3.00
N THR A 133 -19.72 4.07 1.82
CA THR A 133 -19.05 3.56 0.60
C THR A 133 -17.53 3.45 0.78
N ILE A 134 -16.89 4.44 1.41
CA ILE A 134 -15.44 4.43 1.65
C ILE A 134 -15.10 3.49 2.81
N LYS A 135 -15.92 3.48 3.87
CA LYS A 135 -15.75 2.58 5.02
C LYS A 135 -15.82 1.11 4.61
N ASP A 136 -16.85 0.72 3.87
CA ASP A 136 -17.02 -0.65 3.35
C ASP A 136 -15.83 -1.07 2.49
N LYS A 137 -15.31 -0.16 1.64
CA LYS A 137 -14.14 -0.45 0.81
C LYS A 137 -12.87 -0.60 1.64
N LEU A 138 -12.73 0.17 2.71
CA LEU A 138 -11.61 0.06 3.62
C LEU A 138 -11.65 -1.27 4.39
N ASP A 139 -12.84 -1.67 4.85
CA ASP A 139 -13.06 -2.96 5.53
C ASP A 139 -12.72 -4.14 4.60
N GLU A 140 -13.12 -4.08 3.32
CA GLU A 140 -12.74 -5.05 2.30
C GLU A 140 -11.20 -5.15 2.18
N TYR A 141 -10.50 -4.02 2.10
CA TYR A 141 -9.03 -4.00 2.05
C TYR A 141 -8.37 -4.53 3.32
N ILE A 142 -8.96 -4.28 4.49
CA ILE A 142 -8.47 -4.81 5.76
C ILE A 142 -8.61 -6.34 5.77
N GLU A 143 -9.77 -6.88 5.39
CA GLU A 143 -10.02 -8.32 5.30
C GLU A 143 -9.08 -9.00 4.31
N GLU A 144 -8.95 -8.47 3.08
CA GLU A 144 -8.04 -8.99 2.06
C GLU A 144 -6.57 -9.00 2.55
N ARG A 145 -6.14 -7.93 3.20
CA ARG A 145 -4.77 -7.83 3.73
C ARG A 145 -4.52 -8.85 4.85
N GLN A 146 -5.51 -9.09 5.71
CA GLN A 146 -5.42 -10.12 6.75
C GLN A 146 -5.33 -11.53 6.15
N ALA A 147 -6.12 -11.81 5.10
CA ALA A 147 -6.07 -13.08 4.39
C ALA A 147 -4.70 -13.32 3.74
N LEU A 148 -4.16 -12.32 3.02
CA LEU A 148 -2.82 -12.41 2.43
C LEU A 148 -1.72 -12.58 3.50
N ALA A 149 -1.84 -11.89 4.64
CA ALA A 149 -0.91 -12.03 5.76
C ALA A 149 -1.02 -13.41 6.44
N ALA A 150 -2.19 -14.06 6.43
CA ALA A 150 -2.35 -15.45 6.88
C ALA A 150 -1.66 -16.41 5.90
N THR A 151 -1.90 -16.27 4.60
CA THR A 151 -1.22 -17.08 3.56
C THR A 151 0.30 -16.97 3.66
N ARG A 152 0.84 -15.76 3.85
CA ARG A 152 2.29 -15.56 4.04
C ARG A 152 2.85 -16.28 5.27
N ARG A 153 2.06 -16.38 6.34
CA ARG A 153 2.47 -17.11 7.56
C ARG A 153 2.45 -18.61 7.33
N ASP A 154 1.39 -19.12 6.69
CA ASP A 154 1.26 -20.54 6.37
C ASP A 154 2.39 -21.01 5.44
N GLU A 155 2.72 -20.24 4.40
CA GLU A 155 3.85 -20.54 3.52
C GLU A 155 5.20 -20.56 4.26
N ALA A 156 5.42 -19.60 5.17
CA ALA A 156 6.64 -19.58 5.98
C ALA A 156 6.75 -20.78 6.93
N LEU A 157 5.61 -21.26 7.46
CA LEU A 157 5.55 -22.48 8.27
C LEU A 157 5.84 -23.73 7.42
N ASP A 158 5.30 -23.81 6.21
CA ASP A 158 5.54 -24.93 5.29
C ASP A 158 6.98 -24.98 4.79
N GLU A 159 7.59 -23.84 4.48
CA GLU A 159 9.03 -23.76 4.21
C GLU A 159 9.86 -24.20 5.41
N GLY A 160 9.48 -23.76 6.61
CA GLY A 160 10.12 -24.17 7.86
C GLY A 160 10.04 -25.68 8.08
N ARG A 161 8.90 -26.29 7.76
CA ARG A 161 8.70 -27.75 7.80
C ARG A 161 9.62 -28.46 6.80
N LYS A 162 9.59 -28.04 5.52
CA LYS A 162 10.45 -28.62 4.47
C LYS A 162 11.93 -28.55 4.82
N ARG A 163 12.40 -27.43 5.38
CA ARG A 163 13.79 -27.26 5.84
C ARG A 163 14.16 -28.23 6.98
N ARG A 164 13.23 -28.55 7.89
CA ARG A 164 13.46 -29.51 8.98
C ARG A 164 13.54 -30.93 8.42
N GLU A 165 12.60 -31.31 7.56
CA GLU A 165 12.58 -32.62 6.89
C GLU A 165 13.86 -32.85 6.06
N GLU A 166 14.32 -31.83 5.32
CA GLU A 166 15.56 -31.93 4.56
C GLU A 166 16.80 -32.05 5.47
N LYS A 167 16.85 -31.30 6.58
CA LYS A 167 17.93 -31.40 7.56
C LYS A 167 17.98 -32.78 8.20
N GLU A 168 16.82 -33.38 8.50
CA GLU A 168 16.73 -34.75 9.00
C GLU A 168 17.18 -35.76 7.95
N ARG A 169 16.75 -35.61 6.69
CA ARG A 169 17.19 -36.49 5.59
C ARG A 169 18.71 -36.47 5.39
N ARG A 170 19.31 -35.28 5.36
CA ARG A 170 20.77 -35.11 5.26
C ARG A 170 21.51 -35.72 6.45
N LYS A 171 20.94 -35.66 7.66
CA LYS A 171 21.51 -36.30 8.86
C LYS A 171 21.46 -37.82 8.74
N SER A 172 20.35 -38.41 8.28
CA SER A 172 20.25 -39.86 8.06
C SER A 172 21.22 -40.38 6.98
N GLU A 173 21.41 -39.61 5.90
CA GLU A 173 22.35 -39.95 4.82
C GLU A 173 23.83 -39.87 5.27
N ALA A 174 24.17 -38.94 6.16
CA ALA A 174 25.51 -38.83 6.74
C ALA A 174 25.82 -39.99 7.69
N THR A 175 24.85 -40.40 8.51
CA THR A 175 25.02 -41.50 9.49
C THR A 175 25.10 -42.88 8.80
N GLY A 176 24.52 -43.03 7.60
CA GLY A 176 24.59 -44.27 6.81
C GLY A 176 25.92 -44.50 6.09
N LYS A 177 26.81 -43.50 6.02
CA LYS A 177 28.11 -43.62 5.34
C LYS A 177 29.28 -44.03 6.26
N GLU A 178 29.12 -43.96 7.59
CA GLU A 178 30.13 -44.44 8.54
C GLU A 178 30.10 -45.96 8.80
N GLY A 179 29.18 -46.70 8.15
CA GLY A 179 29.01 -48.15 8.34
C GLY A 179 29.68 -49.07 7.30
N LYS A 180 30.55 -48.54 6.43
CA LYS A 180 31.23 -49.34 5.39
C LYS A 180 32.73 -49.03 5.30
N GLU A 181 33.46 -49.17 6.40
CA GLU A 181 34.87 -49.53 6.31
C GLU A 181 35.23 -50.51 7.43
N GLU A 182 35.87 -51.60 7.01
CA GLU A 182 36.57 -52.62 7.80
C GLU A 182 35.79 -53.74 8.52
N ARG A 183 35.68 -54.88 7.81
CA ARG A 183 36.09 -56.16 8.38
C ARG A 183 36.52 -57.18 7.31
N ARG A 184 37.83 -57.40 7.18
CA ARG A 184 38.41 -58.64 6.65
C ARG A 184 39.45 -59.16 7.66
N VAL A 185 39.28 -60.43 7.99
CA VAL A 185 39.84 -61.29 9.06
C VAL A 185 41.30 -61.69 8.67
N GLN A 186 42.33 -61.99 9.51
CA GLN A 186 42.46 -63.03 10.56
C GLN A 186 43.89 -63.02 11.20
N SER A 187 43.97 -63.39 12.49
CA SER A 187 44.96 -64.26 13.22
C SER A 187 46.49 -64.05 13.19
N GLY A 188 47.08 -64.00 14.39
CA GLY A 188 48.48 -64.34 14.71
C GLY A 188 48.84 -64.05 16.18
N GLU A 189 49.17 -65.08 16.96
CA GLU A 189 49.33 -65.15 18.42
C GLU A 189 50.66 -64.59 18.97
N GLY A 190 50.69 -64.21 20.28
CA GLY A 190 51.87 -64.39 21.15
C GLY A 190 52.18 -63.29 22.21
N TYR A 191 51.78 -63.56 23.48
CA TYR A 191 52.41 -63.29 24.82
C TYR A 191 53.10 -61.92 25.14
N HIS A 192 53.08 -61.29 26.34
CA HIS A 192 52.65 -61.59 27.72
C HIS A 192 52.69 -60.29 28.60
N SER A 193 51.77 -60.19 29.60
CA SER A 193 51.87 -59.58 30.96
C SER A 193 52.08 -58.04 31.13
N ILE A 194 51.44 -57.30 32.07
CA ILE A 194 51.25 -57.48 33.53
C ILE A 194 49.99 -56.70 34.03
N ALA A 195 49.11 -57.40 34.76
CA ALA A 195 48.43 -57.15 36.06
C ALA A 195 48.30 -55.71 36.64
N ASN A 196 47.32 -55.26 37.45
CA ASN A 196 46.12 -55.73 38.19
C ASN A 196 45.31 -54.43 38.50
N GLU A 197 44.01 -54.35 38.83
CA GLU A 197 43.24 -54.93 39.96
C GLU A 197 41.78 -54.38 39.79
N VAL A 198 40.75 -55.15 39.44
CA VAL A 198 39.75 -55.91 40.24
C VAL A 198 38.92 -55.12 41.27
N THR A 199 37.60 -55.13 41.01
CA THR A 199 36.42 -54.63 41.74
C THR A 199 36.01 -55.54 42.93
N PRO A 200 34.92 -55.29 43.72
CA PRO A 200 33.58 -55.78 43.33
C PRO A 200 32.31 -55.10 43.95
N ASP A 201 31.27 -54.99 43.11
CA ASP A 201 29.86 -55.46 43.25
C ASP A 201 29.06 -55.42 44.58
N LYS A 202 27.80 -54.91 44.54
CA LYS A 202 26.56 -55.67 44.84
C LYS A 202 25.22 -54.87 44.87
N SER A 203 24.29 -55.35 44.04
CA SER A 203 22.87 -55.73 44.30
C SER A 203 21.69 -54.75 44.51
N ASN A 204 20.55 -55.22 43.95
CA ASN A 204 19.11 -54.88 44.12
C ASN A 204 18.57 -53.62 43.42
N GLY A 205 17.47 -53.63 42.65
CA GLY A 205 16.53 -54.67 42.20
C GLY A 205 15.28 -54.01 41.55
N LYS A 206 14.63 -54.74 40.62
CA LYS A 206 13.19 -54.69 40.26
C LYS A 206 12.58 -53.51 39.45
N VAL A 207 12.63 -53.64 38.12
CA VAL A 207 11.50 -53.85 37.15
C VAL A 207 10.15 -53.08 37.28
N LEU A 208 9.86 -52.33 36.19
CA LEU A 208 8.62 -52.02 35.42
C LEU A 208 7.47 -51.09 35.90
N SER A 209 7.23 -50.10 35.03
CA SER A 209 6.00 -49.76 34.27
C SER A 209 4.72 -49.16 34.91
N GLN A 210 4.25 -48.14 34.17
CA GLN A 210 2.87 -47.86 33.72
C GLN A 210 1.94 -46.90 34.51
N GLN A 211 1.47 -45.93 33.71
CA GLN A 211 0.12 -45.38 33.61
C GLN A 211 -0.37 -44.22 34.51
N ASN A 212 -0.93 -43.25 33.78
CA ASN A 212 -1.81 -42.14 34.14
C ASN A 212 -2.86 -42.48 35.20
N HIS A 213 -3.22 -41.50 36.04
CA HIS A 213 -4.62 -41.10 36.26
C HIS A 213 -4.71 -39.65 36.80
N SER A 214 -5.82 -39.03 36.43
CA SER A 214 -6.32 -37.69 36.73
C SER A 214 -6.89 -37.51 38.15
N SER A 215 -6.87 -36.27 38.67
CA SER A 215 -7.92 -35.56 39.47
C SER A 215 -7.28 -34.26 40.01
N ARG A 216 -7.75 -33.03 39.73
CA ARG A 216 -9.02 -32.32 40.02
C ARG A 216 -9.29 -32.10 41.51
N ASN A 217 -9.18 -30.84 41.93
CA ASN A 217 -10.07 -30.00 42.79
C ASN A 217 -9.61 -28.54 42.53
N SER A 218 -10.36 -27.57 42.01
CA SER A 218 -11.72 -27.06 42.25
C SER A 218 -11.92 -26.48 43.65
N GLU A 219 -12.09 -25.15 43.73
CA GLU A 219 -13.26 -24.44 44.29
C GLU A 219 -13.16 -22.97 43.80
N ASN A 220 -14.08 -22.42 42.97
CA ASN A 220 -15.49 -22.02 43.20
C ASN A 220 -15.60 -20.90 44.25
N GLU A 221 -16.37 -19.82 44.12
CA GLU A 221 -17.72 -19.59 43.58
C GLU A 221 -17.83 -18.12 43.10
N GLY A 222 -18.84 -17.65 42.38
CA GLY A 222 -20.17 -18.13 41.98
C GLY A 222 -20.93 -16.88 41.48
N GLY A 223 -21.58 -16.92 40.33
CA GLY A 223 -22.99 -17.31 40.20
C GLY A 223 -23.83 -16.03 40.05
N ASP A 224 -24.90 -15.90 39.30
CA ASP A 224 -25.81 -16.80 38.58
C ASP A 224 -26.71 -15.81 37.76
N GLY A 225 -27.43 -16.11 36.69
CA GLY A 225 -27.90 -17.38 36.20
C GLY A 225 -28.64 -17.25 34.87
N THR A 226 -29.10 -18.41 34.46
CA THR A 226 -29.50 -18.86 33.13
C THR A 226 -30.96 -18.57 32.78
N SER A 227 -31.29 -18.60 31.48
CA SER A 227 -32.40 -19.44 30.97
C SER A 227 -32.47 -19.46 29.43
N LYS A 228 -32.38 -20.68 28.87
CA LYS A 228 -32.83 -21.01 27.51
C LYS A 228 -34.33 -21.33 27.55
N LYS A 229 -35.13 -20.83 26.60
CA LYS A 229 -36.42 -21.43 26.21
C LYS A 229 -36.63 -21.36 24.70
N ASN A 230 -37.01 -22.51 24.15
CA ASN A 230 -37.45 -22.75 22.77
C ASN A 230 -38.76 -22.01 22.44
N ALA A 231 -38.90 -21.48 21.22
CA ALA A 231 -40.19 -21.24 20.58
C ALA A 231 -40.11 -21.28 19.04
N LYS A 232 -40.46 -22.45 18.51
CA LYS A 232 -41.36 -22.73 17.37
C LYS A 232 -41.62 -21.60 16.33
N LYS A 233 -41.21 -21.90 15.09
CA LYS A 233 -41.76 -21.49 13.78
C LYS A 233 -42.98 -20.56 13.77
N GLN A 234 -42.88 -19.45 13.03
CA GLN A 234 -43.96 -19.03 12.15
C GLN A 234 -43.41 -18.64 10.78
N LYS A 235 -43.88 -19.40 9.78
CA LYS A 235 -43.64 -19.29 8.35
C LYS A 235 -44.67 -18.29 7.83
N VAL A 236 -44.25 -17.18 7.24
CA VAL A 236 -45.13 -16.37 6.39
C VAL A 236 -44.58 -16.49 4.97
N GLU A 237 -45.33 -17.21 4.15
CA GLU A 237 -45.12 -17.35 2.71
C GLU A 237 -45.44 -16.02 2.02
N ARG A 238 -44.51 -15.52 1.22
CA ARG A 238 -44.82 -14.66 0.08
C ARG A 238 -44.07 -15.23 -1.13
N ASN A 239 -44.85 -15.62 -2.13
CA ASN A 239 -44.42 -16.29 -3.36
C ASN A 239 -43.41 -15.48 -4.20
N PRO A 240 -42.63 -16.14 -5.08
CA PRO A 240 -41.39 -15.62 -5.64
C PRO A 240 -41.62 -14.81 -6.93
N SER A 241 -40.82 -13.76 -7.13
CA SER A 241 -40.53 -13.21 -8.46
C SER A 241 -39.09 -13.60 -8.83
N PRO A 242 -38.84 -14.12 -10.04
CA PRO A 242 -37.52 -14.58 -10.45
C PRO A 242 -36.72 -13.38 -10.98
N GLU A 243 -35.59 -13.09 -10.33
CA GLU A 243 -34.36 -12.51 -10.88
C GLU A 243 -33.48 -12.12 -9.70
N ASP A 244 -32.94 -13.13 -9.01
CA ASP A 244 -31.88 -12.93 -8.02
C ASP A 244 -30.59 -13.48 -8.63
N VAL A 245 -29.79 -12.55 -9.15
CA VAL A 245 -28.44 -12.82 -9.64
C VAL A 245 -27.64 -13.27 -8.42
N ASN A 246 -27.27 -14.55 -8.43
CA ASN A 246 -26.55 -15.25 -7.38
C ASN A 246 -25.27 -14.50 -6.99
N HIS A 247 -25.35 -13.61 -6.00
CA HIS A 247 -24.17 -12.99 -5.41
C HIS A 247 -23.51 -14.01 -4.46
N PRO A 248 -22.28 -14.48 -4.75
CA PRO A 248 -21.61 -15.46 -3.92
C PRO A 248 -21.41 -14.91 -2.51
N SER A 249 -21.64 -15.76 -1.50
CA SER A 249 -21.46 -15.38 -0.11
C SER A 249 -20.01 -14.98 0.18
N LYS A 250 -19.78 -14.11 1.18
CA LYS A 250 -18.42 -13.68 1.59
C LYS A 250 -17.45 -14.87 1.80
N ARG A 251 -17.97 -16.03 2.23
CA ARG A 251 -17.21 -17.28 2.40
C ARG A 251 -16.79 -17.92 1.08
N GLU A 252 -17.62 -17.84 0.05
CA GLU A 252 -17.34 -18.37 -1.28
C GLU A 252 -16.34 -17.50 -2.02
N ILE A 253 -16.45 -16.17 -1.90
CA ILE A 253 -15.46 -15.22 -2.44
C ILE A 253 -14.09 -15.49 -1.80
N HIS A 254 -14.04 -15.64 -0.48
CA HIS A 254 -12.80 -15.98 0.25
C HIS A 254 -12.23 -17.34 -0.18
N LYS A 255 -13.07 -18.33 -0.48
CA LYS A 255 -12.63 -19.66 -0.93
C LYS A 255 -12.12 -19.64 -2.38
N LEU A 256 -12.78 -18.88 -3.26
CA LEU A 256 -12.37 -18.69 -4.65
C LEU A 256 -11.04 -17.94 -4.74
N MET A 257 -10.90 -16.82 -4.02
CA MET A 257 -9.63 -16.09 -3.93
C MET A 257 -8.51 -16.97 -3.38
N LYS A 258 -8.77 -17.76 -2.34
CA LYS A 258 -7.78 -18.68 -1.78
C LYS A 258 -7.31 -19.73 -2.81
N ASN A 259 -8.21 -20.21 -3.66
CA ASN A 259 -7.90 -21.19 -4.69
C ASN A 259 -7.15 -20.57 -5.89
N GLU A 260 -7.57 -19.40 -6.37
CA GLU A 260 -6.86 -18.66 -7.44
C GLU A 260 -5.45 -18.25 -7.00
N ILE A 261 -5.30 -17.78 -5.76
CA ILE A 261 -4.00 -17.48 -5.17
C ILE A 261 -3.15 -18.75 -5.14
N LYS A 262 -3.70 -19.89 -4.70
CA LYS A 262 -2.99 -21.18 -4.64
C LYS A 262 -2.54 -21.69 -6.02
N GLU A 263 -3.38 -21.62 -7.04
CA GLU A 263 -3.03 -22.02 -8.43
C GLU A 263 -1.94 -21.11 -9.03
N SER A 264 -1.98 -19.80 -8.74
CA SER A 264 -0.98 -18.83 -9.24
C SER A 264 0.41 -18.96 -8.58
N ILE A 265 0.45 -19.68 -7.45
CA ILE A 265 1.58 -19.87 -6.53
C ILE A 265 2.30 -21.21 -6.80
N GLU A 266 1.58 -22.25 -7.25
CA GLU A 266 2.09 -23.62 -7.37
C GLU A 266 3.26 -23.82 -8.35
N MET A 267 3.54 -22.83 -9.23
CA MET A 267 4.59 -22.89 -10.26
C MET A 267 5.81 -21.96 -10.00
N LYS A 268 5.88 -21.29 -8.84
CA LYS A 268 6.87 -20.22 -8.58
C LYS A 268 7.85 -20.54 -7.45
N SER A 269 9.06 -19.99 -7.54
CA SER A 269 10.05 -20.11 -6.47
C SER A 269 9.49 -19.55 -5.15
N ALA A 270 10.01 -20.03 -4.01
CA ALA A 270 9.59 -19.54 -2.69
C ALA A 270 9.70 -17.99 -2.57
N GLU A 271 10.73 -17.42 -3.19
CA GLU A 271 10.98 -15.98 -3.19
C GLU A 271 9.98 -15.22 -4.07
N GLU A 272 9.65 -15.75 -5.24
CA GLU A 272 8.64 -15.17 -6.15
C GLU A 272 7.23 -15.16 -5.53
N ARG A 273 6.89 -16.20 -4.76
CA ARG A 273 5.62 -16.28 -4.03
C ARG A 273 5.53 -15.25 -2.92
N LYS A 274 6.60 -15.13 -2.13
CA LYS A 274 6.72 -14.11 -1.08
C LYS A 274 6.63 -12.69 -1.66
N GLU A 275 7.31 -12.43 -2.77
CA GLU A 275 7.28 -11.14 -3.44
C GLU A 275 5.90 -10.84 -4.05
N PHE A 276 5.24 -11.84 -4.63
CA PHE A 276 3.86 -11.72 -5.11
C PHE A 276 2.88 -11.35 -3.99
N LEU A 277 2.93 -12.07 -2.86
CA LEU A 277 2.09 -11.76 -1.70
C LEU A 277 2.37 -10.36 -1.15
N GLU A 278 3.64 -9.94 -1.13
CA GLU A 278 3.99 -8.58 -0.70
C GLU A 278 3.44 -7.53 -1.66
N ARG A 279 3.53 -7.74 -2.98
CA ARG A 279 2.92 -6.88 -4.00
C ARG A 279 1.40 -6.83 -3.87
N GLU A 280 0.73 -7.95 -3.63
CA GLU A 280 -0.72 -7.99 -3.46
C GLU A 280 -1.16 -7.28 -2.17
N ILE A 281 -0.44 -7.47 -1.05
CA ILE A 281 -0.68 -6.74 0.20
C ILE A 281 -0.51 -5.24 -0.02
N GLU A 282 0.48 -4.84 -0.81
CA GLU A 282 0.73 -3.44 -1.12
C GLU A 282 -0.38 -2.78 -1.94
N LYS A 283 -1.03 -3.52 -2.85
CA LYS A 283 -2.16 -2.99 -3.65
C LYS A 283 -3.37 -2.60 -2.79
N ARG A 284 -3.55 -3.22 -1.62
CA ARG A 284 -4.63 -2.92 -0.66
C ARG A 284 -4.19 -1.79 0.26
N PHE A 285 -4.42 -0.57 -0.20
CA PHE A 285 -4.10 0.62 0.59
C PHE A 285 -5.10 0.79 1.74
N ILE A 286 -4.60 0.94 2.96
CA ILE A 286 -5.41 1.20 4.16
C ILE A 286 -5.03 2.56 4.75
N ARG A 287 -3.72 2.76 4.98
CA ARG A 287 -3.17 4.03 5.49
C ARG A 287 -1.67 4.09 5.24
N THR A 288 -1.15 5.25 4.88
CA THR A 288 0.29 5.53 4.92
C THR A 288 0.74 5.64 6.39
N SER A 289 1.83 4.96 6.73
CA SER A 289 2.43 5.00 8.07
C SER A 289 3.87 5.47 7.97
N PRO A 290 4.37 6.27 8.94
CA PRO A 290 5.74 6.75 8.88
C PRO A 290 6.71 5.57 9.02
N LEU A 291 7.81 5.61 8.27
CA LEU A 291 8.91 4.65 8.34
C LEU A 291 9.58 4.64 9.71
N GLY A 292 9.60 5.79 10.39
CA GLY A 292 10.19 5.93 11.72
C GLY A 292 10.43 7.39 12.09
N LYS A 293 11.14 7.57 13.20
CA LYS A 293 11.56 8.87 13.72
C LYS A 293 13.07 8.92 13.94
N ASP A 294 13.67 10.09 13.79
CA ASP A 294 15.08 10.34 14.11
C ASP A 294 15.30 10.79 15.57
N LYS A 295 16.52 11.26 15.89
CA LYS A 295 16.85 11.88 17.18
C LYS A 295 16.01 13.12 17.49
N ASN A 296 15.64 13.90 16.46
CA ASN A 296 14.91 15.16 16.56
C ASN A 296 13.38 14.99 16.52
N TYR A 297 12.90 13.74 16.52
CA TYR A 297 11.48 13.39 16.40
C TYR A 297 10.85 13.75 15.04
N CYS A 298 11.67 14.01 14.03
CA CYS A 298 11.23 14.16 12.65
C CYS A 298 10.69 12.81 12.16
N ARG A 299 9.53 12.83 11.50
CA ARG A 299 8.87 11.63 10.96
C ARG A 299 9.22 11.47 9.49
N TYR A 300 9.58 10.26 9.12
CA TYR A 300 9.93 9.92 7.74
C TYR A 300 8.77 9.19 7.09
N TRP A 301 8.34 9.65 5.94
CA TRP A 301 7.19 9.13 5.21
C TRP A 301 7.63 8.67 3.82
N PHE A 302 7.10 7.54 3.36
CA PHE A 302 7.34 7.04 2.00
C PHE A 302 6.00 6.80 1.33
N PHE A 303 5.73 7.59 0.30
CA PHE A 303 4.53 7.47 -0.53
C PHE A 303 4.89 6.70 -1.79
N ARG A 304 4.40 5.46 -1.89
CA ARG A 304 4.78 4.54 -2.98
C ARG A 304 4.53 5.11 -4.38
N ARG A 305 3.48 5.94 -4.53
CA ARG A 305 3.09 6.49 -5.84
C ARG A 305 3.97 7.65 -6.29
N ASP A 306 4.70 8.27 -5.38
CA ASP A 306 5.59 9.39 -5.65
C ASP A 306 7.08 8.99 -5.60
N GLY A 307 7.43 8.03 -4.74
CA GLY A 307 8.77 7.47 -4.65
C GLY A 307 9.73 8.25 -3.74
N ARG A 308 9.49 9.54 -3.50
CA ARG A 308 10.32 10.36 -2.60
C ARG A 308 10.13 9.96 -1.14
N ILE A 309 11.15 10.25 -0.33
CA ILE A 309 11.07 10.15 1.13
C ILE A 309 10.80 11.54 1.68
N PHE A 310 9.65 11.74 2.31
CA PHE A 310 9.29 13.00 2.95
C PHE A 310 9.70 12.99 4.41
N VAL A 311 10.12 14.15 4.91
CA VAL A 311 10.49 14.39 6.30
C VAL A 311 9.57 15.45 6.86
N GLU A 312 8.87 15.09 7.90
CA GLU A 312 8.00 15.98 8.65
C GLU A 312 8.66 16.34 9.97
N SER A 313 8.75 17.63 10.26
CA SER A 313 9.23 18.13 11.55
C SER A 313 8.39 17.60 12.73
N SER A 314 8.97 17.60 13.93
CA SER A 314 8.28 17.16 15.15
C SER A 314 6.96 17.90 15.40
N ASP A 315 6.92 19.19 15.06
CA ASP A 315 5.79 20.12 15.20
C ASP A 315 4.85 20.15 13.99
N SER A 316 5.09 19.33 12.96
CA SER A 316 4.33 19.29 11.71
C SER A 316 4.34 20.57 10.87
N THR A 317 5.14 21.59 11.21
CA THR A 317 5.12 22.88 10.50
C THR A 317 6.05 22.88 9.28
N GLN A 318 7.15 22.13 9.36
CA GLN A 318 8.14 22.05 8.29
C GLN A 318 8.16 20.67 7.66
N TRP A 319 8.28 20.67 6.33
CA TRP A 319 8.41 19.49 5.51
C TRP A 319 9.62 19.61 4.59
N GLY A 320 10.31 18.50 4.39
CA GLY A 320 11.38 18.33 3.41
C GLY A 320 11.23 17.00 2.69
N TYR A 321 12.04 16.75 1.67
CA TYR A 321 12.05 15.46 0.98
C TYR A 321 13.45 15.11 0.45
N TYR A 322 13.65 13.82 0.19
CA TYR A 322 14.79 13.28 -0.53
C TYR A 322 14.29 12.66 -1.84
N GLN A 323 14.95 13.01 -2.94
CA GLN A 323 14.54 12.70 -4.31
C GLN A 323 15.58 11.88 -5.09
N THR A 324 16.83 11.85 -4.65
CA THR A 324 17.88 11.07 -5.33
C THR A 324 18.28 9.84 -4.53
N LYS A 325 18.82 8.83 -5.22
CA LYS A 325 19.34 7.63 -4.57
C LYS A 325 20.49 8.00 -3.62
N GLU A 326 21.36 8.91 -4.07
CA GLU A 326 22.54 9.39 -3.35
C GLU A 326 22.14 10.08 -2.04
N GLU A 327 21.09 10.89 -2.07
CA GLU A 327 20.50 11.51 -0.88
C GLU A 327 19.99 10.47 0.12
N VAL A 328 19.29 9.43 -0.37
CA VAL A 328 18.78 8.34 0.47
C VAL A 328 19.93 7.52 1.06
N ASP A 329 20.97 7.24 0.28
CA ASP A 329 22.18 6.55 0.73
C ASP A 329 22.92 7.35 1.81
N ALA A 330 23.08 8.66 1.60
CA ALA A 330 23.67 9.56 2.58
C ALA A 330 22.85 9.61 3.88
N LEU A 331 21.51 9.67 3.78
CA LEU A 331 20.62 9.61 4.93
C LEU A 331 20.82 8.31 5.72
N ILE A 332 20.73 7.15 5.07
CA ILE A 332 20.91 5.83 5.73
C ILE A 332 22.30 5.71 6.37
N GLY A 333 23.33 6.27 5.72
CA GLY A 333 24.69 6.36 6.24
C GLY A 333 24.81 7.22 7.50
N SER A 334 24.09 8.35 7.54
CA SER A 334 24.13 9.31 8.66
C SER A 334 23.39 8.84 9.92
N LEU A 335 22.42 7.91 9.80
CA LEU A 335 21.63 7.41 10.93
C LEU A 335 22.47 6.62 11.94
N ASN A 336 22.37 6.98 13.22
CA ASN A 336 23.12 6.37 14.31
C ASN A 336 22.53 5.00 14.71
N ALA A 337 23.28 3.93 14.46
CA ALA A 337 22.88 2.57 14.80
C ALA A 337 22.82 2.28 16.31
N LYS A 338 23.37 3.15 17.17
CA LYS A 338 23.32 2.99 18.62
C LYS A 338 21.99 3.47 19.23
N GLY A 339 21.34 4.45 18.62
CA GLY A 339 20.07 4.99 19.12
C GLY A 339 18.90 4.10 18.73
N GLU A 340 17.99 3.78 19.65
CA GLU A 340 16.86 2.87 19.36
C GLU A 340 15.97 3.38 18.23
N ARG A 341 15.66 4.68 18.22
CA ARG A 341 14.84 5.34 17.20
C ARG A 341 15.49 5.29 15.81
N GLU A 342 16.71 5.79 15.70
CA GLU A 342 17.44 5.83 14.43
C GLU A 342 17.80 4.43 13.92
N ARG A 343 18.07 3.47 14.82
CA ARG A 343 18.23 2.06 14.45
C ARG A 343 16.94 1.47 13.88
N ALA A 344 15.79 1.77 14.49
CA ALA A 344 14.49 1.31 13.98
C ALA A 344 14.17 1.94 12.62
N LEU A 345 14.40 3.25 12.47
CA LEU A 345 14.24 3.97 11.21
C LEU A 345 15.15 3.38 10.13
N LYS A 346 16.45 3.21 10.43
CA LYS A 346 17.43 2.62 9.51
C LYS A 346 17.01 1.21 9.05
N LYS A 347 16.54 0.37 9.97
CA LYS A 347 16.05 -0.98 9.65
C LYS A 347 14.83 -0.94 8.72
N GLN A 348 13.89 -0.02 8.94
CA GLN A 348 12.74 0.15 8.05
C GLN A 348 13.15 0.69 6.68
N MET A 349 14.01 1.71 6.64
CA MET A 349 14.52 2.26 5.37
C MET A 349 15.27 1.19 4.56
N GLN A 350 16.12 0.39 5.19
CA GLN A 350 16.81 -0.72 4.53
C GLN A 350 15.84 -1.78 4.00
N LYS A 351 14.76 -2.05 4.70
CA LYS A 351 13.71 -2.98 4.24
C LYS A 351 13.03 -2.49 2.97
N PHE A 352 12.78 -1.18 2.86
CA PHE A 352 12.13 -0.57 1.69
C PHE A 352 13.12 -0.07 0.63
N TYR A 353 14.43 -0.18 0.87
CA TYR A 353 15.48 0.45 0.05
C TYR A 353 15.41 0.06 -1.43
N SER A 354 15.28 -1.23 -1.75
CA SER A 354 15.18 -1.68 -3.14
C SER A 354 13.97 -1.07 -3.86
N LYS A 355 12.85 -0.92 -3.15
CA LYS A 355 11.61 -0.32 -3.67
C LYS A 355 11.74 1.18 -3.86
N ILE A 356 12.29 1.88 -2.85
CA ILE A 356 12.55 3.32 -2.92
C ILE A 356 13.45 3.62 -4.13
N CYS A 357 14.58 2.91 -4.25
CA CYS A 357 15.50 3.08 -5.38
C CYS A 357 14.84 2.79 -6.73
N SER A 358 14.04 1.72 -6.82
CA SER A 358 13.30 1.39 -8.04
C SER A 358 12.33 2.49 -8.44
N GLU A 359 11.58 3.05 -7.49
CA GLU A 359 10.57 4.08 -7.79
C GLU A 359 11.23 5.43 -8.12
N LEU A 360 12.31 5.81 -7.42
CA LEU A 360 13.10 7.00 -7.75
C LEU A 360 13.70 6.91 -9.16
N GLN A 361 14.25 5.74 -9.53
CA GLN A 361 14.77 5.52 -10.88
C GLN A 361 13.68 5.58 -11.95
N LYS A 362 12.50 5.01 -11.66
CA LYS A 362 11.36 5.06 -12.57
C LYS A 362 10.91 6.51 -12.79
N ARG A 363 10.75 7.27 -11.70
CA ARG A 363 10.40 8.71 -11.76
C ARG A 363 11.42 9.51 -12.56
N SER A 364 12.72 9.34 -12.28
CA SER A 364 13.78 10.04 -13.02
C SER A 364 13.72 9.73 -14.53
N LYS A 365 13.41 8.48 -14.91
CA LYS A 365 13.21 8.12 -16.33
C LYS A 365 11.98 8.79 -16.92
N GLU A 366 10.85 8.79 -16.21
CA GLU A 366 9.62 9.45 -16.64
C GLU A 366 9.83 10.95 -16.84
N GLU A 367 10.53 11.62 -15.91
CA GLU A 367 10.91 13.03 -16.01
C GLU A 367 11.78 13.28 -17.26
N THR A 368 12.81 12.46 -17.51
CA THR A 368 13.63 12.62 -18.72
C THR A 368 12.83 12.42 -20.00
N GLN A 369 11.92 11.43 -20.04
CA GLN A 369 11.07 11.18 -21.21
C GLN A 369 10.09 12.33 -21.45
N GLN A 370 9.55 12.91 -20.37
CA GLN A 370 8.64 14.04 -20.47
C GLN A 370 9.36 15.28 -21.01
N ILE A 371 10.57 15.56 -20.52
CA ILE A 371 11.42 16.64 -21.03
C ILE A 371 11.78 16.41 -22.50
N GLU A 372 12.19 15.19 -22.89
CA GLU A 372 12.48 14.86 -24.29
C GLU A 372 11.26 15.03 -25.20
N MET A 373 10.07 14.62 -24.74
CA MET A 373 8.83 14.77 -25.47
C MET A 373 8.44 16.25 -25.63
N GLU A 374 8.55 17.03 -24.57
CA GLU A 374 8.29 18.48 -24.60
C GLU A 374 9.28 19.19 -25.54
N GLU A 375 10.57 18.86 -25.45
CA GLU A 375 11.59 19.39 -26.34
C GLU A 375 11.34 18.99 -27.80
N ALA A 376 10.91 17.75 -28.05
CA ALA A 376 10.51 17.29 -29.39
C ALA A 376 9.28 18.05 -29.91
N LEU A 377 8.29 18.36 -29.07
CA LEU A 377 7.13 19.17 -29.43
C LEU A 377 7.54 20.61 -29.78
N VAL A 378 8.42 21.22 -28.98
CA VAL A 378 8.98 22.54 -29.26
C VAL A 378 9.74 22.54 -30.59
N ARG A 379 10.61 21.55 -30.84
CA ARG A 379 11.33 21.39 -32.11
C ARG A 379 10.41 21.21 -33.32
N ARG A 380 9.31 20.47 -33.18
CA ARG A 380 8.31 20.33 -34.25
C ARG A 380 7.60 21.66 -34.51
N SER A 381 7.19 22.36 -33.45
CA SER A 381 6.54 23.67 -33.56
C SER A 381 7.44 24.72 -34.22
N THR A 382 8.72 24.78 -33.84
CA THR A 382 9.69 25.69 -34.47
C THR A 382 9.96 25.34 -35.93
N ARG A 383 10.05 24.04 -36.29
CA ARG A 383 10.18 23.61 -37.69
C ARG A 383 8.95 23.96 -38.55
N VAL A 384 7.74 23.92 -37.99
CA VAL A 384 6.51 24.30 -38.69
C VAL A 384 6.40 25.82 -38.87
N ARG A 385 6.86 26.60 -37.89
CA ARG A 385 6.79 28.07 -37.90
C ARG A 385 7.98 28.75 -38.61
N ALA A 386 9.03 28.01 -38.95
CA ALA A 386 10.19 28.55 -39.64
C ALA A 386 9.81 29.03 -41.06
N PRO A 387 10.23 30.24 -41.48
CA PRO A 387 9.99 30.72 -42.83
C PRO A 387 10.58 29.76 -43.89
N PRO A 388 10.00 29.64 -45.10
CA PRO A 388 10.35 28.60 -46.07
C PRO A 388 11.85 28.54 -46.43
N ARG A 389 12.56 29.67 -46.34
CA ARG A 389 14.00 29.77 -46.63
C ARG A 389 14.90 29.24 -45.51
N GLU A 390 14.39 29.06 -44.29
CA GLU A 390 15.17 28.63 -43.12
C GLU A 390 14.67 27.30 -42.54
N ASN A 391 13.58 26.76 -43.09
CA ASN A 391 13.00 25.51 -42.63
C ASN A 391 13.93 24.31 -42.96
N PRO A 392 14.47 23.59 -41.96
CA PRO A 392 15.29 22.41 -42.20
C PRO A 392 14.51 21.23 -42.81
N ALA A 393 13.16 21.26 -42.84
CA ALA A 393 12.35 20.35 -43.66
C ALA A 393 12.48 20.59 -45.15
N LEU A 394 12.76 21.82 -45.57
CA LEU A 394 12.83 22.24 -46.97
C LEU A 394 14.28 22.36 -47.47
N ALA A 395 15.24 21.81 -46.73
CA ALA A 395 16.66 21.84 -47.09
C ALA A 395 16.94 21.24 -48.48
N PHE A 396 16.11 20.28 -48.92
CA PHE A 396 16.19 19.69 -50.26
C PHE A 396 15.87 20.69 -51.39
N LEU A 397 15.09 21.75 -51.14
CA LEU A 397 14.83 22.83 -52.10
C LEU A 397 16.04 23.76 -52.30
N LYS A 398 17.04 23.70 -51.41
CA LYS A 398 18.32 24.43 -51.56
C LYS A 398 19.39 23.62 -52.30
N TYR A 399 19.10 22.38 -52.66
CA TYR A 399 20.04 21.55 -53.40
C TYR A 399 20.23 22.11 -54.82
N VAL A 400 21.43 22.60 -55.11
CA VAL A 400 21.86 22.97 -56.46
C VAL A 400 22.83 21.91 -56.96
N ASN A 401 22.47 21.24 -58.05
CA ASN A 401 23.30 20.19 -58.65
C ASN A 401 24.55 20.82 -59.30
N LYS A 402 25.70 20.70 -58.64
CA LYS A 402 26.98 21.29 -59.07
C LYS A 402 27.65 20.55 -60.26
N TRP A 403 27.02 19.53 -60.82
CA TRP A 403 27.59 18.70 -61.89
C TRP A 403 27.27 19.18 -63.32
N LYS A 404 26.66 20.36 -63.47
CA LYS A 404 26.28 20.94 -64.77
C LYS A 404 27.10 22.18 -65.16
N GLU A 405 28.35 22.25 -64.72
CA GLU A 405 29.35 23.17 -65.30
C GLU A 405 30.48 22.34 -65.92
N LEU A 406 30.28 21.95 -67.17
CA LEU A 406 31.32 21.67 -68.16
C LEU A 406 30.88 22.27 -69.50
#